data_AF-A0A957KHD6-F1
#
_entry.id   AF-A0A957KHD6-F1
#
_cell.length_a   1.000
_cell.length_b   1.000
_cell.length_c   1.000
_cell.angle_alpha   90.00
_cell.angle_beta   90.00
_cell.angle_gamma   90.00
#
_symmetry.space_group_name_H-M   'P 1'
#
loop_
_entity.id
_entity.type
_entity.pdbx_description
1 polymer ?
#
loop_
_entity_poly.entity_id
_entity_poly.type
_entity_poly.pdbx_seq_one_letter_code
_entity_poly.pdbx_strand_id
1 'polypeptide(L)'
;KNIVAAGLARRCEVQLAYAIGVARPLSINVETFGTGALDADQLVHLIGETFDLRPGAIIRDLNLRRPIYRQTAAYGHFGRDDISLPWEDTSRAEQLKNAAASLAAA
;
A
#
# COMPACT_ATOMS: atom_id res chain seq x y z
N LYS A 1 3.52 -3.88 -0.72
CA LYS A 1 3.27 -5.29 -1.11
C LYS A 1 2.35 -5.42 -2.32
N ASN A 2 1.12 -4.87 -2.28
CA ASN A 2 0.15 -4.93 -3.38
C ASN A 2 0.69 -4.49 -4.76
N ILE A 3 1.47 -3.40 -4.87
CA ILE A 3 2.09 -2.97 -6.15
C ILE A 3 2.96 -4.07 -6.77
N VAL A 4 3.82 -4.71 -5.97
CA VAL A 4 4.71 -5.78 -6.45
C VAL A 4 3.91 -7.04 -6.78
N ALA A 5 2.92 -7.39 -5.94
CA ALA A 5 2.03 -8.52 -6.20
C ALA A 5 1.17 -8.34 -7.47
N ALA A 6 0.81 -7.09 -7.79
CA ALA A 6 0.11 -6.73 -9.03
C ALA A 6 1.00 -6.80 -10.28
N GLY A 7 2.30 -7.03 -10.12
CA GLY A 7 3.28 -7.04 -11.21
C GLY A 7 3.64 -5.65 -11.74
N LEU A 8 3.25 -4.58 -11.04
CA LEU A 8 3.49 -3.19 -11.48
C LEU A 8 4.93 -2.73 -11.20
N ALA A 9 5.67 -3.42 -10.34
CA ALA A 9 7.09 -3.22 -10.12
C ALA A 9 7.73 -4.49 -9.51
N ARG A 10 9.05 -4.66 -9.62
CA ARG A 10 9.77 -5.74 -8.90
C ARG A 10 10.18 -5.31 -7.48
N ARG A 11 10.42 -4.03 -7.28
CA ARG A 11 10.72 -3.40 -5.99
C ARG A 11 9.94 -2.09 -5.91
N CYS A 12 9.46 -1.77 -4.72
CA CYS A 12 8.68 -0.55 -4.50
C CYS A 12 8.86 -0.08 -3.07
N GLU A 13 9.17 1.20 -2.92
CA GLU A 13 9.10 1.96 -1.68
C GLU A 13 7.98 2.99 -1.78
N VAL A 14 7.24 3.16 -0.68
CA VAL A 14 6.17 4.15 -0.56
C VAL A 14 6.46 5.02 0.65
N GLN A 15 6.46 6.33 0.46
CA GLN A 15 6.63 7.31 1.52
C GLN A 15 5.35 8.11 1.69
N LEU A 16 4.93 8.32 2.95
CA LEU A 16 3.77 9.11 3.33
C LEU A 16 4.18 10.17 4.34
N ALA A 17 3.69 11.40 4.15
CA ALA A 17 3.84 12.49 5.12
C ALA A 17 2.49 12.96 5.64
N TYR A 18 2.38 13.21 6.94
CA TYR A 18 1.16 13.72 7.58
C TYR A 18 1.49 14.95 8.44
N ALA A 19 0.55 15.90 8.50
CA ALA A 19 0.54 16.94 9.52
C ALA A 19 -0.43 16.58 10.63
N ILE A 20 -0.08 16.93 11.87
CA ILE A 20 -0.96 16.72 13.02
C ILE A 20 -2.30 17.46 12.80
N GLY A 21 -3.41 16.74 13.02
CA GLY A 21 -4.77 17.28 12.80
C GLY A 21 -5.26 17.27 11.34
N VAL A 22 -4.42 16.91 10.36
CA VAL A 22 -4.81 16.80 8.95
C VAL A 22 -5.11 15.35 8.59
N ALA A 23 -6.33 15.08 8.10
CA ALA A 23 -6.79 13.71 7.86
C ALA A 23 -6.13 13.03 6.65
N ARG A 24 -5.93 13.76 5.54
CA ARG A 24 -5.28 13.24 4.33
C ARG A 24 -3.76 13.44 4.43
N PRO A 25 -2.94 12.58 3.80
CA PRO A 25 -1.50 12.80 3.72
C PRO A 25 -1.20 14.12 3.00
N LEU A 26 -0.14 14.80 3.42
CA LEU A 26 0.41 15.97 2.74
C LEU A 26 1.11 15.57 1.43
N SER A 27 1.78 14.42 1.45
CA SER A 27 2.44 13.87 0.27
C SER A 27 2.42 12.35 0.27
N ILE A 28 2.42 11.79 -0.95
CA ILE A 28 2.61 10.39 -1.26
C ILE A 28 3.73 10.35 -2.30
N ASN A 29 4.79 9.60 -2.04
CA ASN A 29 5.86 9.38 -3.00
C ASN A 29 6.09 7.89 -3.21
N VAL A 30 6.41 7.51 -4.46
CA VAL A 30 6.62 6.12 -4.87
C VAL A 30 7.96 6.03 -5.61
N GLU A 31 8.83 5.15 -5.13
CA GLU A 31 10.10 4.82 -5.78
C GLU A 31 10.09 3.33 -6.16
N THR A 32 10.38 3.03 -7.43
CA THR A 32 10.41 1.65 -7.95
C THR A 32 11.81 1.15 -8.28
N PHE A 33 12.82 1.98 -8.06
CA PHE A 33 14.24 1.71 -8.29
C PHE A 33 14.51 1.22 -9.72
N GLY A 34 13.84 1.85 -10.71
CA GLY A 34 13.95 1.49 -12.12
C GLY A 34 13.30 0.15 -12.49
N THR A 35 12.39 -0.37 -11.65
CA THR A 35 11.71 -1.65 -11.89
C THR A 35 10.21 -1.52 -12.14
N GLY A 36 9.67 -0.31 -12.12
CA GLY A 36 8.27 -0.03 -12.38
C GLY A 36 7.89 -0.21 -13.85
N ALA A 37 6.68 -0.71 -14.08
CA ALA A 37 6.04 -0.76 -15.39
C ALA A 37 5.34 0.57 -15.76
N LEU A 38 5.10 1.42 -14.76
CA LEU A 38 4.48 2.73 -14.87
C LEU A 38 5.39 3.80 -14.24
N ASP A 39 5.17 5.06 -14.59
CA ASP A 39 5.85 6.16 -13.94
C ASP A 39 5.37 6.36 -12.48
N ALA A 40 6.14 7.14 -11.71
CA ALA A 40 5.85 7.35 -10.29
C ALA A 40 4.50 8.06 -10.06
N ASP A 41 4.13 9.02 -10.92
CA ASP A 41 2.92 9.82 -10.77
C ASP A 41 1.67 8.99 -11.04
N GLN A 42 1.71 8.11 -12.05
CA GLN A 42 0.68 7.12 -12.34
C GLN A 42 0.51 6.15 -11.17
N LEU A 43 1.60 5.66 -10.57
CA LEU A 43 1.52 4.80 -9.40
C LEU A 43 0.93 5.52 -8.18
N VAL A 44 1.30 6.78 -7.95
CA VAL A 44 0.70 7.63 -6.90
C VAL A 44 -0.80 7.80 -7.13
N HIS A 45 -1.22 8.04 -8.39
CA HIS A 45 -2.63 8.15 -8.76
C HIS A 45 -3.40 6.85 -8.44
N LEU A 46 -2.90 5.70 -8.90
CA LEU A 46 -3.51 4.39 -8.64
C LEU A 46 -3.60 4.07 -7.14
N ILE A 47 -2.58 4.44 -6.35
CA ILE A 47 -2.62 4.32 -4.89
C ILE A 47 -3.74 5.17 -4.31
N GLY A 48 -3.88 6.42 -4.76
CA GLY A 48 -4.91 7.36 -4.28
C GLY A 48 -6.34 6.90 -4.57
N GLU A 49 -6.56 6.20 -5.68
CA GLU A 49 -7.86 5.63 -6.03
C GLU A 49 -8.15 4.32 -5.28
N THR A 50 -7.11 3.52 -5.01
CA THR A 50 -7.27 2.18 -4.45
C THR A 50 -7.24 2.17 -2.92
N PHE A 51 -6.51 3.09 -2.28
CA PHE A 51 -6.30 3.12 -0.84
C PHE A 51 -6.73 4.45 -0.22
N ASP A 52 -7.63 4.37 0.77
CA ASP A 52 -7.97 5.51 1.61
C ASP A 52 -6.90 5.68 2.69
N LEU A 53 -5.90 6.52 2.42
CA LEU A 53 -4.74 6.73 3.27
C LEU A 53 -4.99 7.67 4.47
N ARG A 54 -6.25 7.96 4.80
CA ARG A 54 -6.55 8.66 6.06
C ARG A 54 -6.26 7.73 7.25
N PRO A 55 -5.62 8.17 8.35
CA PRO A 55 -5.30 7.27 9.47
C PRO A 55 -6.50 6.49 10.01
N GLY A 56 -7.67 7.15 10.12
CA GLY A 56 -8.91 6.48 10.54
C GLY A 56 -9.40 5.41 9.56
N ALA A 57 -9.21 5.61 8.25
CA ALA A 57 -9.54 4.63 7.23
C ALA A 57 -8.56 3.46 7.22
N ILE A 58 -7.25 3.72 7.38
CA ILE A 58 -6.23 2.67 7.54
C ILE A 58 -6.57 1.78 8.75
N ILE A 59 -6.90 2.37 9.90
CA ILE A 59 -7.30 1.64 11.11
C ILE A 59 -8.54 0.77 10.87
N ARG A 60 -9.54 1.30 10.15
CA ARG A 60 -10.77 0.58 9.84
C ARG A 60 -10.52 -0.56 8.86
N ASP A 61 -9.91 -0.27 7.71
CA ASP A 61 -9.74 -1.20 6.60
C ASP A 61 -8.81 -2.37 6.98
N LEU A 62 -7.78 -2.12 7.78
CA LEU A 62 -6.90 -3.17 8.30
C LEU A 62 -7.39 -3.78 9.62
N ASN A 63 -8.52 -3.29 10.15
CA ASN A 63 -9.06 -3.67 11.45
C ASN A 63 -7.96 -3.68 12.55
N LEU A 64 -7.40 -2.51 12.86
CA LEU A 64 -6.22 -2.37 13.73
C LEU A 64 -6.54 -2.20 15.22
N ARG A 65 -7.82 -2.12 15.61
CA ARG A 65 -8.19 -1.95 17.04
C ARG A 65 -8.22 -3.26 17.84
N ARG A 66 -8.07 -4.41 17.17
CA ARG A 66 -7.99 -5.74 17.81
C ARG A 66 -6.62 -6.01 18.44
N PRO A 67 -6.53 -6.88 19.45
CA PRO A 67 -5.28 -7.17 20.17
C PRO A 67 -4.37 -8.14 19.41
N ILE A 68 -3.83 -7.72 18.26
CA ILE A 68 -2.98 -8.55 17.37
C ILE A 68 -1.48 -8.26 17.46
N TYR A 69 -1.06 -7.37 18.36
CA TYR A 69 0.29 -6.80 18.36
C TYR A 69 1.35 -7.61 19.12
N ARG A 70 0.94 -8.51 20.03
CA ARG A 70 1.91 -9.30 20.82
C ARG A 70 2.78 -10.19 19.95
N GLN A 71 2.21 -10.82 18.94
CA GLN A 71 2.91 -11.70 17.99
C GLN A 71 3.90 -10.95 17.08
N THR A 72 3.73 -9.63 16.89
CA THR A 72 4.63 -8.81 16.06
C THR A 72 5.80 -8.22 16.86
N ALA A 73 5.80 -8.35 18.19
CA ALA A 73 6.82 -7.77 19.06
C ALA A 73 8.19 -8.48 18.96
N ALA A 74 8.23 -9.65 18.32
CA ALA A 74 9.44 -10.39 18.03
C ALA A 74 9.43 -10.88 16.57
N TYR A 75 10.63 -11.05 16.01
CA TYR A 75 10.85 -11.54 14.66
C TYR A 75 10.29 -10.66 13.53
N GLY A 76 10.00 -9.38 13.82
CA GLY A 76 9.61 -8.38 12.84
C GLY A 76 8.11 -8.30 12.55
N HIS A 77 7.70 -7.15 11.99
CA HIS A 77 6.30 -6.80 11.69
C HIS A 77 5.86 -7.14 10.26
N PHE A 78 6.80 -7.37 9.34
CA PHE A 78 6.56 -7.53 7.91
C PHE A 78 7.15 -8.83 7.37
N GLY A 79 6.59 -9.33 6.27
CA GLY A 79 7.08 -10.55 5.59
C GLY A 79 6.94 -11.82 6.43
N ARG A 80 5.95 -11.84 7.33
CA ARG A 80 5.66 -12.95 8.23
C ARG A 80 4.54 -13.81 7.66
N ASP A 81 4.89 -14.95 7.09
CA ASP A 81 3.93 -15.91 6.53
C ASP A 81 3.37 -16.89 7.58
N ASP A 82 3.96 -16.92 8.77
CA ASP A 82 3.58 -17.75 9.91
C ASP A 82 2.39 -17.18 10.72
N ILE A 83 2.02 -15.91 10.48
CA ILE A 83 0.93 -15.22 11.18
C ILE A 83 0.09 -14.39 10.20
N SER A 84 -1.22 -14.32 10.46
CA SER A 84 -2.15 -13.59 9.59
C SER A 84 -2.21 -12.10 9.94
N LEU A 85 -1.40 -11.29 9.27
CA LEU A 85 -1.37 -9.83 9.44
C LEU A 85 -2.13 -9.11 8.31
N PRO A 86 -3.00 -8.15 8.63
CA PRO A 86 -3.89 -7.54 7.63
C PRO A 86 -3.12 -6.70 6.59
N TRP A 87 -1.96 -6.13 6.94
CA TRP A 87 -1.13 -5.37 6.00
C TRP A 87 -0.27 -6.23 5.07
N GLU A 88 -0.21 -7.54 5.33
CA GLU A 88 0.45 -8.52 4.45
C GLU A 88 -0.49 -9.07 3.37
N ASP A 89 -1.80 -8.78 3.45
CA ASP A 89 -2.79 -9.15 2.45
C ASP A 89 -2.60 -8.37 1.14
N THR A 90 -2.57 -9.11 0.03
CA THR A 90 -2.43 -8.58 -1.33
C THR A 90 -3.72 -8.66 -2.14
N SER A 91 -4.89 -8.77 -1.49
CA SER A 91 -6.20 -8.81 -2.14
C SER A 91 -6.51 -7.61 -3.03
N ARG A 92 -5.89 -6.45 -2.81
CA ARG A 92 -6.02 -5.25 -3.66
C ARG A 92 -5.09 -5.25 -4.88
N ALA A 93 -4.24 -6.27 -5.06
CA ALA A 93 -3.31 -6.35 -6.18
C ALA A 93 -4.04 -6.46 -7.53
N GLU A 94 -5.10 -7.27 -7.61
CA GLU A 94 -5.91 -7.41 -8.83
C GLU A 94 -6.61 -6.08 -9.18
N GLN A 95 -7.12 -5.35 -8.18
CA GLN A 95 -7.70 -4.03 -8.39
C GLN A 95 -6.68 -3.06 -8.99
N LEU A 96 -5.45 -3.00 -8.43
CA LEU A 96 -4.37 -2.16 -8.96
C LEU A 96 -4.01 -2.53 -10.41
N LYS A 97 -3.88 -3.83 -10.69
CA LYS A 97 -3.53 -4.34 -12.02
C LYS A 97 -4.57 -3.96 -13.06
N ASN A 98 -5.86 -4.08 -12.72
CA ASN A 98 -6.95 -3.71 -13.60
C ASN A 98 -7.02 -2.20 -13.85
N ALA A 99 -6.84 -1.39 -12.80
CA ALA A 99 -6.81 0.07 -12.93
C ALA A 99 -5.62 0.53 -13.80
N ALA A 100 -4.44 -0.08 -13.62
CA ALA A 100 -3.27 0.17 -14.46
C ALA A 100 -3.52 -0.17 -15.95
N ALA A 101 -4.18 -1.31 -16.22
CA ALA A 101 -4.50 -1.71 -17.59
C ALA A 101 -5.44 -0.71 -18.28
N SER A 102 -6.42 -0.18 -17.56
CA SER A 102 -7.32 0.87 -18.08
C SER A 102 -6.59 2.17 -18.39
N LEU A 103 -5.57 2.52 -17.59
CA LEU A 103 -4.77 3.73 -17.81
C LEU A 103 -3.92 3.65 -19.09
N ALA A 104 -3.45 2.46 -19.45
CA ALA A 104 -2.66 2.22 -20.66
C ALA A 104 -3.52 2.16 -21.95
N ALA A 105 -4.84 1.99 -21.81
CA ALA A 105 -5.79 1.96 -22.93
C ALA A 105 -6.36 3.34 -23.28
N ALA A 106 -6.06 4.37 -22.48
CA ALA A 106 -6.46 5.76 -22.68
C ALA A 106 -5.34 6.58 -23.32
#